data_AF-A0A7S2K4L9-F1
#
_entry.id   AF-A0A7S2K4L9-F1
#
_cell.length_a   1.000
_cell.length_b   1.000
_cell.length_c   1.000
_cell.angle_alpha   90.00
_cell.angle_beta   90.00
_cell.angle_gamma   90.00
#
_symmetry.space_group_name_H-M   'P 1'
#
loop_
_entity.id
_entity.type
_entity.pdbx_description
1 polymer ?
#
loop_
_entity_poly.entity_id
_entity_poly.type
_entity_poly.pdbx_seq_one_letter_code
_entity_poly.pdbx_strand_id
1 'polypeptide(L)'
;NVVNDLLACSPCPGNSSVQRERHSDEGLAACSCNAGFLRVPPDDAQALQECRFPRRCDVQAYLDLVNLTGPESHKLKNGTCARFVEGNGTNGTMPDSAVCKLSCAQGTSPQLQSDFFKAVDTHVSCSDGQVSGPRPATWCSESSFEIPPLIFVATVTLASMIAFCRMEHRQHAFERRCMQALRLRVTRAPNHRSSSDAKCKMA
;
A
#
# COMPACT_ATOMS: atom_id res chain seq x y z
N ASN A 1 7.70 9.44 66.34
CA ASN A 1 7.39 8.13 65.75
C ASN A 1 7.23 8.31 64.25
N VAL A 2 8.37 8.34 63.55
CA VAL A 2 8.45 8.41 62.09
C VAL A 2 8.25 6.98 61.61
N VAL A 3 7.10 6.69 61.01
CA VAL A 3 6.84 5.39 60.40
C VAL A 3 7.73 5.31 59.18
N ASN A 4 8.75 4.46 59.25
CA ASN A 4 9.49 3.96 58.11
C ASN A 4 8.49 3.18 57.23
N ASP A 5 7.81 3.87 56.33
CA ASP A 5 7.17 3.21 55.19
C ASP A 5 8.29 2.73 54.27
N LEU A 6 8.81 1.54 54.59
CA LEU A 6 9.52 0.69 53.65
C LEU A 6 8.77 0.75 52.32
N LEU A 7 9.41 1.31 51.28
CA LEU A 7 9.00 1.22 49.88
C LEU A 7 8.82 -0.26 49.54
N ALA A 8 7.64 -0.81 49.80
CA ALA A 8 7.29 -2.15 49.43
C ALA A 8 7.16 -2.15 47.91
N CYS A 9 8.17 -2.68 47.22
CA CYS A 9 8.10 -2.90 45.79
C CYS A 9 6.91 -3.82 45.52
N SER A 10 5.86 -3.31 44.87
CA SER A 10 4.74 -4.13 44.44
C SER A 10 5.22 -5.05 43.31
N PRO A 11 4.87 -6.35 43.34
CA PRO A 11 5.15 -7.22 42.22
C PRO A 11 4.43 -6.70 40.97
N CYS A 12 5.06 -6.86 39.81
CA CYS A 12 4.44 -6.50 38.55
C CYS A 12 3.16 -7.32 38.32
N PRO A 13 2.12 -6.73 37.69
CA PRO A 13 0.88 -7.44 37.40
C PRO A 13 1.12 -8.64 36.45
N GLY A 14 0.15 -9.55 36.38
CA GLY A 14 0.25 -10.74 35.53
C GLY A 14 0.60 -10.37 34.07
N ASN A 15 1.37 -11.25 33.41
CA ASN A 15 1.83 -11.07 32.03
C ASN A 15 2.68 -9.80 31.78
N SER A 16 3.36 -9.31 32.83
CA SER A 16 4.29 -8.20 32.73
C SER A 16 5.63 -8.54 33.38
N SER A 17 6.66 -7.79 33.02
CA SER A 17 8.02 -7.94 33.54
C SER A 17 8.66 -6.58 33.78
N VAL A 18 9.53 -6.52 34.78
CA VAL A 18 10.37 -5.35 35.06
C VAL A 18 11.36 -5.20 33.91
N GLN A 19 11.25 -4.11 33.15
CA GLN A 19 12.15 -3.84 32.04
C GLN A 19 13.35 -3.04 32.53
N ARG A 20 14.50 -3.66 32.76
CA ARG A 20 15.69 -2.94 33.25
C ARG A 20 16.16 -1.93 32.19
N GLU A 21 15.94 -0.64 32.41
CA GLU A 21 16.51 0.39 31.55
C GLU A 21 18.03 0.37 31.66
N ARG A 22 18.72 0.41 30.52
CA ARG A 22 20.18 0.32 30.47
C ARG A 22 20.89 1.55 31.05
N HIS A 23 20.19 2.66 31.33
CA HIS A 23 20.79 3.98 31.60
C HIS A 23 20.18 4.77 32.78
N SER A 24 19.38 4.16 33.67
CA SER A 24 18.95 4.82 34.91
C SER A 24 19.69 4.24 36.12
N ASP A 25 20.57 5.04 36.72
CA ASP A 25 21.28 4.72 37.97
C ASP A 25 20.38 4.89 39.22
N GLU A 26 19.14 5.33 39.04
CA GLU A 26 18.15 5.48 40.10
C GLU A 26 16.84 4.76 39.72
N GLY A 27 16.50 3.69 40.44
CA GLY A 27 15.14 3.19 40.53
C GLY A 27 14.79 2.04 39.57
N LEU A 28 14.25 0.97 40.14
CA LEU A 28 13.61 -0.14 39.45
C LEU A 28 12.64 0.40 38.39
N ALA A 29 12.89 0.05 37.14
CA ALA A 29 12.11 0.48 36.00
C ALA A 29 10.66 -0.04 36.06
N ALA A 30 9.74 0.78 35.55
CA ALA A 30 8.32 0.48 35.50
C ALA A 30 8.03 -0.88 34.84
N CYS A 31 7.02 -1.59 35.36
CA CYS A 31 6.55 -2.84 34.78
C CYS A 31 6.07 -2.61 33.33
N SER A 32 6.44 -3.52 32.43
CA SER A 32 6.07 -3.51 31.02
C SER A 32 5.37 -4.82 30.64
N CYS A 33 4.38 -4.78 29.76
CA CYS A 33 3.71 -6.00 29.32
C CYS A 33 4.64 -6.91 28.51
N ASN A 34 4.52 -8.22 28.71
CA ASN A 34 5.22 -9.21 27.91
C ASN A 34 4.72 -9.17 26.45
N ALA A 35 5.53 -9.70 25.52
CA ALA A 35 5.17 -9.77 24.11
C ALA A 35 3.82 -10.49 23.91
N GLY A 36 2.92 -9.88 23.13
CA GLY A 36 1.59 -10.41 22.85
C GLY A 36 0.49 -9.97 23.83
N PHE A 37 0.82 -9.14 24.83
CA PHE A 37 -0.15 -8.58 25.78
C PHE A 37 -0.26 -7.06 25.62
N LEU A 38 -1.46 -6.53 25.86
CA LEU A 38 -1.76 -5.10 25.81
C LEU A 38 -1.85 -4.51 27.22
N ARG A 39 -1.27 -3.31 27.36
CA ARG A 39 -1.29 -2.50 28.57
C ARG A 39 -2.71 -1.97 28.84
N VAL A 40 -3.11 -2.00 30.11
CA VAL A 40 -4.29 -1.30 30.62
C VAL A 40 -3.89 -0.51 31.87
N PRO A 41 -4.16 0.80 31.93
CA PRO A 41 -4.74 1.66 30.89
C PRO A 41 -3.78 1.85 29.70
N PRO A 42 -4.26 2.03 28.46
CA PRO A 42 -3.41 2.07 27.25
C PRO A 42 -2.43 3.25 27.23
N ASP A 43 -2.61 4.24 28.10
CA ASP A 43 -1.73 5.39 28.26
C ASP A 43 -0.50 5.02 29.11
N ASP A 44 0.69 5.27 28.56
CA ASP A 44 1.97 5.02 29.25
C ASP A 44 2.19 5.99 30.42
N ALA A 45 1.53 7.16 30.42
CA ALA A 45 1.61 8.12 31.52
C ALA A 45 0.89 7.65 32.80
N GLN A 46 -0.04 6.72 32.68
CA GLN A 46 -0.79 6.16 33.81
C GLN A 46 -0.10 4.91 34.33
N ALA A 47 -0.19 4.61 35.63
CA ALA A 47 0.43 3.38 36.18
C ALA A 47 -0.19 2.11 35.55
N LEU A 48 0.67 1.12 35.25
CA LEU A 48 0.23 -0.17 34.70
C LEU A 48 -0.65 -0.90 35.71
N GLN A 49 -1.90 -1.20 35.34
CA GLN A 49 -2.82 -1.95 36.18
C GLN A 49 -2.81 -3.43 35.80
N GLU A 50 -2.92 -3.74 34.51
CA GLU A 50 -2.92 -5.11 34.01
C GLU A 50 -2.35 -5.23 32.59
N CYS A 51 -1.92 -6.43 32.24
CA CYS A 51 -1.57 -6.81 30.87
C CYS A 51 -2.50 -7.93 30.40
N ARG A 52 -3.38 -7.59 29.45
CA ARG A 52 -4.43 -8.50 28.96
C ARG A 52 -4.14 -9.00 27.56
N PHE A 53 -4.79 -10.08 27.17
CA PHE A 53 -4.77 -10.53 25.78
C PHE A 53 -5.54 -9.54 24.87
N PRO A 54 -5.08 -9.35 23.62
CA PRO A 54 -5.83 -8.65 22.60
C PRO A 54 -7.20 -9.30 22.38
N ARG A 55 -8.22 -8.48 22.18
CA ARG A 55 -9.57 -8.97 21.85
C ARG A 55 -9.62 -9.42 20.40
N ARG A 56 -10.33 -10.52 20.15
CA ARG A 56 -10.68 -10.95 18.79
C ARG A 56 -11.80 -10.09 18.23
N CYS A 57 -11.86 -9.99 16.91
CA CYS A 57 -12.89 -9.21 16.23
C CYS A 57 -14.01 -10.07 15.67
N ASP A 58 -15.24 -9.55 15.74
CA ASP A 58 -16.39 -10.10 15.02
C ASP A 58 -16.50 -9.42 13.65
N VAL A 59 -15.98 -10.11 12.63
CA VAL A 59 -15.98 -9.61 11.25
C VAL A 59 -17.38 -9.63 10.66
N GLN A 60 -18.20 -10.63 11.02
CA GLN A 60 -19.55 -10.76 10.48
C GLN A 60 -20.43 -9.60 10.94
N ALA A 61 -20.41 -9.29 12.24
CA ALA A 61 -21.16 -8.16 12.79
C ALA A 61 -20.75 -6.81 12.14
N TYR A 62 -19.45 -6.63 11.86
CA TYR A 62 -18.97 -5.44 11.15
C TYR A 62 -19.49 -5.38 9.71
N LEU A 63 -19.40 -6.48 8.96
CA LEU A 63 -19.83 -6.52 7.55
C LEU A 63 -21.33 -6.27 7.41
N ASP A 64 -22.13 -6.82 8.34
CA ASP A 64 -23.58 -6.61 8.40
C ASP A 64 -23.92 -5.15 8.73
N LEU A 65 -23.18 -4.52 9.64
CA LEU A 65 -23.38 -3.12 10.02
C LEU A 65 -23.09 -2.16 8.85
N VAL A 66 -22.00 -2.39 8.10
CA VAL A 66 -21.57 -1.50 7.00
C VAL A 66 -22.26 -1.87 5.67
N ASN A 67 -22.93 -3.02 5.61
CA ASN A 67 -23.67 -3.51 4.43
C ASN A 67 -22.80 -3.51 3.15
N LEU A 68 -21.57 -4.01 3.26
CA LEU A 68 -20.62 -4.09 2.14
C LEU A 68 -20.80 -5.35 1.29
N THR A 69 -21.25 -6.44 1.93
CA THR A 69 -21.37 -7.76 1.32
C THR A 69 -22.83 -8.13 1.10
N GLY A 70 -23.07 -9.05 0.17
CA GLY A 70 -24.43 -9.47 -0.16
C GLY A 70 -24.51 -10.38 -1.38
N PRO A 71 -25.70 -10.90 -1.70
CA PRO A 71 -25.91 -11.76 -2.86
C PRO A 71 -25.78 -10.99 -4.18
N GLU A 72 -26.05 -9.68 -4.18
CA GLU A 72 -26.06 -8.84 -5.38
C GLU A 72 -24.71 -8.81 -6.10
N SER A 73 -24.71 -8.64 -7.42
CA SER A 73 -23.49 -8.65 -8.25
C SER A 73 -22.55 -7.47 -7.96
N HIS A 74 -23.12 -6.31 -7.63
CA HIS A 74 -22.38 -5.09 -7.32
C HIS A 74 -21.86 -5.04 -5.88
N LYS A 75 -22.20 -6.02 -5.02
CA LYS A 75 -21.68 -6.10 -3.65
C LYS A 75 -20.34 -6.81 -3.62
N LEU A 76 -19.53 -6.47 -2.62
CA LEU A 76 -18.32 -7.23 -2.32
C LEU A 76 -18.70 -8.65 -1.85
N LYS A 77 -17.81 -9.60 -2.10
CA LYS A 77 -17.90 -10.99 -1.64
C LYS A 77 -16.90 -11.22 -0.52
N ASN A 78 -17.21 -12.17 0.36
CA ASN A 78 -16.43 -12.43 1.57
C ASN A 78 -14.97 -12.82 1.29
N GLY A 79 -14.63 -13.32 0.08
CA GLY A 79 -13.26 -13.58 -0.31
C GLY A 79 -12.52 -14.45 0.72
N THR A 80 -11.36 -14.00 1.21
CA THR A 80 -10.63 -14.72 2.27
C THR A 80 -11.17 -14.46 3.67
N CYS A 81 -12.08 -13.49 3.85
CA CYS A 81 -12.80 -13.27 5.10
C CYS A 81 -13.86 -14.34 5.38
N ALA A 82 -14.24 -15.15 4.38
CA ALA A 82 -15.20 -16.25 4.53
C ALA A 82 -14.82 -17.21 5.67
N ARG A 83 -13.53 -17.48 5.90
CA ARG A 83 -13.04 -18.34 7.00
C ARG A 83 -13.40 -17.85 8.40
N PHE A 84 -13.59 -16.53 8.55
CA PHE A 84 -13.94 -15.90 9.83
C PHE A 84 -15.44 -15.64 9.93
N VAL A 85 -16.12 -15.47 8.80
CA VAL A 85 -17.58 -15.30 8.75
C VAL A 85 -18.31 -16.63 8.93
N GLU A 86 -17.90 -17.66 8.20
CA GLU A 86 -18.56 -18.98 8.18
C GLU A 86 -18.14 -19.86 9.36
N GLY A 87 -17.19 -19.40 10.19
CA GLY A 87 -16.77 -20.10 11.39
C GLY A 87 -15.94 -21.37 11.16
N ASN A 88 -15.49 -21.65 9.94
CA ASN A 88 -14.63 -22.80 9.62
C ASN A 88 -13.27 -22.72 10.34
N GLY A 89 -13.21 -23.27 11.56
CA GLY A 89 -12.00 -23.41 12.38
C GLY A 89 -11.64 -22.21 13.27
N THR A 90 -12.43 -21.14 13.28
CA THR A 90 -12.09 -19.87 13.97
C THR A 90 -13.18 -19.38 14.95
N ASN A 91 -14.23 -20.18 15.17
CA ASN A 91 -15.40 -19.84 15.98
C ASN A 91 -16.08 -18.52 15.56
N GLY A 92 -16.00 -18.14 14.28
CA GLY A 92 -16.64 -16.93 13.79
C GLY A 92 -15.90 -15.63 14.15
N THR A 93 -14.64 -15.72 14.59
CA THR A 93 -13.87 -14.55 15.06
C THR A 93 -12.51 -14.44 14.39
N MET A 94 -12.10 -13.21 14.09
CA MET A 94 -10.79 -12.93 13.53
C MET A 94 -9.78 -12.63 14.66
N PRO A 95 -8.61 -13.30 14.69
CA PRO A 95 -7.54 -12.97 15.62
C PRO A 95 -7.07 -11.52 15.49
N ASP A 96 -6.56 -10.97 16.59
CA ASP A 96 -5.89 -9.67 16.57
C ASP A 96 -4.73 -9.66 15.57
N SER A 97 -4.49 -8.50 14.94
CA SER A 97 -3.50 -8.27 13.88
C SER A 97 -3.69 -9.09 12.59
N ALA A 98 -4.70 -9.97 12.54
CA ALA A 98 -5.00 -10.71 11.32
C ALA A 98 -5.63 -9.79 10.27
N VAL A 99 -5.44 -10.16 9.01
CA VAL A 99 -5.99 -9.48 7.86
C VAL A 99 -6.69 -10.49 6.96
N CYS A 100 -7.83 -10.10 6.41
CA CYS A 100 -8.51 -10.82 5.34
C CYS A 100 -8.90 -9.84 4.24
N LYS A 101 -9.35 -10.37 3.10
CA LYS A 101 -9.60 -9.58 1.89
C LYS A 101 -10.98 -9.90 1.34
N LEU A 102 -11.77 -8.87 1.13
CA LEU A 102 -13.01 -8.92 0.36
C LEU A 102 -12.67 -8.88 -1.14
N SER A 103 -13.51 -9.52 -1.96
CA SER A 103 -13.29 -9.66 -3.40
C SER A 103 -14.51 -9.26 -4.20
N CYS A 104 -14.31 -8.79 -5.42
CA CYS A 104 -15.37 -8.63 -6.40
C CYS A 104 -15.56 -9.90 -7.23
N ALA A 105 -16.71 -10.01 -7.92
CA ALA A 105 -16.91 -11.05 -8.91
C ALA A 105 -15.92 -10.88 -10.07
N GLN A 106 -15.68 -11.96 -10.83
CA GLN A 106 -14.82 -11.88 -12.01
C GLN A 106 -15.36 -10.84 -13.01
N GLY A 107 -14.46 -10.09 -13.66
CA GLY A 107 -14.81 -8.99 -14.56
C GLY A 107 -15.23 -7.69 -13.88
N THR A 108 -15.14 -7.59 -12.55
CA THR A 108 -15.45 -6.37 -11.81
C THR A 108 -14.34 -6.02 -10.83
N SER A 109 -14.18 -4.74 -10.52
CA SER A 109 -13.20 -4.25 -9.54
C SER A 109 -13.86 -3.30 -8.54
N PRO A 110 -13.28 -3.15 -7.33
CA PRO A 110 -13.87 -2.32 -6.30
C PRO A 110 -13.77 -0.85 -6.68
N GLN A 111 -14.88 -0.15 -6.51
CA GLN A 111 -15.05 1.27 -6.77
C GLN A 111 -15.53 1.97 -5.49
N LEU A 112 -15.06 3.18 -5.25
CA LEU A 112 -15.59 4.03 -4.19
C LEU A 112 -16.39 5.16 -4.84
N GLN A 113 -17.69 5.23 -4.53
CA GLN A 113 -18.59 6.24 -5.10
C GLN A 113 -18.52 6.22 -6.64
N SER A 114 -18.22 7.36 -7.27
CA SER A 114 -18.12 7.56 -8.72
C SER A 114 -16.68 7.64 -9.25
N ASP A 115 -15.67 7.33 -8.44
CA ASP A 115 -14.25 7.42 -8.84
C ASP A 115 -13.70 6.06 -9.27
N PHE A 116 -13.38 5.93 -10.56
CA PHE A 116 -12.83 4.71 -11.17
C PHE A 116 -11.30 4.61 -11.07
N PHE A 117 -10.61 5.69 -10.71
CA PHE A 117 -9.14 5.74 -10.68
C PHE A 117 -8.56 5.53 -9.29
N LYS A 118 -9.36 5.73 -8.26
CA LYS A 118 -8.93 5.56 -6.89
C LYS A 118 -8.79 4.08 -6.55
N ALA A 119 -7.59 3.70 -6.15
CA ALA A 119 -7.35 2.39 -5.56
C ALA A 119 -8.19 2.24 -4.28
N VAL A 120 -9.06 1.23 -4.26
CA VAL A 120 -9.85 0.88 -3.08
C VAL A 120 -9.19 -0.28 -2.36
N ASP A 121 -8.86 -0.05 -1.10
CA ASP A 121 -8.39 -1.12 -0.23
C ASP A 121 -9.58 -2.00 0.20
N THR A 122 -9.54 -3.28 -0.20
CA THR A 122 -10.57 -4.27 0.16
C THR A 122 -10.17 -5.15 1.35
N HIS A 123 -9.07 -4.83 2.03
CA HIS A 123 -8.66 -5.56 3.22
C HIS A 123 -9.50 -5.17 4.43
N VAL A 124 -9.75 -6.16 5.28
CA VAL A 124 -10.36 -6.02 6.59
C VAL A 124 -9.31 -6.46 7.61
N SER A 125 -9.01 -5.61 8.58
CA SER A 125 -8.03 -5.85 9.63
C SER A 125 -8.68 -5.80 11.01
N CYS A 126 -8.13 -6.57 11.95
CA CYS A 126 -8.56 -6.61 13.34
C CYS A 126 -7.47 -6.00 14.22
N SER A 127 -7.87 -5.07 15.09
CA SER A 127 -7.01 -4.52 16.13
C SER A 127 -7.79 -4.43 17.44
N ASP A 128 -7.45 -5.28 18.39
CA ASP A 128 -8.01 -5.34 19.74
C ASP A 128 -9.55 -5.26 19.81
N GLY A 129 -10.21 -6.11 19.01
CA GLY A 129 -11.67 -6.17 18.92
C GLY A 129 -12.31 -5.10 18.04
N GLN A 130 -11.52 -4.17 17.49
CA GLN A 130 -11.97 -3.21 16.49
C GLN A 130 -11.65 -3.71 15.09
N VAL A 131 -12.67 -3.67 14.22
CA VAL A 131 -12.53 -3.99 12.80
C VAL A 131 -12.35 -2.70 12.03
N SER A 132 -11.33 -2.66 11.16
CA SER A 132 -11.19 -1.61 10.15
C SER A 132 -11.22 -2.23 8.77
N GLY A 133 -11.78 -1.52 7.79
CA GLY A 133 -11.96 -2.08 6.46
C GLY A 133 -12.34 -1.05 5.41
N PRO A 134 -12.92 -1.51 4.28
CA PRO A 134 -13.27 -0.64 3.18
C PRO A 134 -14.28 0.42 3.61
N ARG A 135 -14.20 1.59 2.99
CA ARG A 135 -15.14 2.68 3.30
C ARG A 135 -16.57 2.27 2.94
N PRO A 136 -17.57 2.77 3.68
CA PRO A 136 -18.98 2.63 3.29
C PRO A 136 -19.19 3.10 1.85
N ALA A 137 -20.17 2.51 1.16
CA ALA A 137 -20.44 2.74 -0.27
C ALA A 137 -19.31 2.33 -1.24
N THR A 138 -18.46 1.40 -0.80
CA THR A 138 -17.63 0.62 -1.74
C THR A 138 -18.48 -0.46 -2.39
N TRP A 139 -18.36 -0.61 -3.71
CA TRP A 139 -19.11 -1.56 -4.52
C TRP A 139 -18.26 -2.08 -5.68
N CYS A 140 -18.71 -3.13 -6.35
CA CYS A 140 -18.02 -3.76 -7.47
C CYS A 140 -18.59 -3.26 -8.80
N SER A 141 -17.70 -2.81 -9.68
CA SER A 141 -18.05 -2.20 -10.96
C SER A 141 -17.19 -2.76 -12.09
N GLU A 142 -17.80 -2.99 -13.25
CA GLU A 142 -17.14 -3.39 -14.49
C GLU A 142 -16.31 -2.24 -15.07
N SER A 143 -16.82 -1.01 -15.01
CA SER A 143 -16.11 0.14 -15.56
C SER A 143 -14.81 0.44 -14.80
N SER A 144 -14.76 0.21 -13.49
CA SER A 144 -13.51 0.29 -12.71
C SER A 144 -12.51 -0.81 -13.08
N PHE A 145 -12.96 -1.90 -13.69
CA PHE A 145 -12.09 -2.97 -14.18
C PHE A 145 -11.54 -2.62 -15.57
N GLU A 146 -12.36 -2.05 -16.45
CA GLU A 146 -12.01 -1.80 -17.85
C GLU A 146 -11.30 -0.46 -18.12
N ILE A 147 -11.74 0.62 -17.47
CA ILE A 147 -11.31 1.99 -17.80
C ILE A 147 -9.81 2.23 -17.55
N PRO A 148 -9.21 1.84 -16.41
CA PRO A 148 -7.81 2.16 -16.15
C PRO A 148 -6.83 1.55 -17.18
N PRO A 149 -6.94 0.25 -17.56
CA PRO A 149 -6.14 -0.31 -18.65
C PRO A 149 -6.33 0.42 -19.99
N LEU A 150 -7.56 0.78 -20.35
CA LEU A 150 -7.84 1.51 -21.60
C LEU A 150 -7.15 2.87 -21.63
N ILE A 151 -7.18 3.61 -20.53
CA ILE A 151 -6.52 4.91 -20.41
C ILE A 151 -5.01 4.75 -20.44
N PHE A 152 -4.46 3.71 -19.81
CA PHE A 152 -3.04 3.41 -19.94
C PHE A 152 -2.63 3.16 -21.40
N VAL A 153 -3.37 2.32 -22.13
CA VAL A 153 -3.08 2.05 -23.54
C VAL A 153 -3.18 3.33 -24.37
N ALA A 154 -4.26 4.10 -24.21
CA ALA A 154 -4.47 5.34 -24.95
C ALA A 154 -3.35 6.36 -24.71
N THR A 155 -2.93 6.53 -23.44
CA THR A 155 -1.85 7.46 -23.08
C THR A 155 -0.50 7.03 -23.64
N VAL A 156 -0.18 5.73 -23.59
CA VAL A 156 1.04 5.18 -24.20
C VAL A 156 1.04 5.38 -25.72
N THR A 157 -0.08 5.08 -26.40
CA THR A 157 -0.19 5.26 -27.85
C THR A 157 0.02 6.72 -28.25
N LEU A 158 -0.61 7.67 -27.55
CA LEU A 158 -0.46 9.10 -27.82
C LEU A 158 0.98 9.56 -27.60
N ALA A 159 1.61 9.12 -26.51
CA ALA A 159 3.01 9.44 -26.21
C ALA A 159 3.96 8.90 -27.29
N SER A 160 3.73 7.66 -27.76
CA SER A 160 4.50 7.04 -28.84
C SER A 160 4.37 7.79 -30.16
N MET A 161 3.17 8.23 -30.54
CA MET A 161 2.96 9.05 -31.74
C MET A 161 3.73 10.37 -31.67
N ILE A 162 3.65 11.07 -30.54
CA ILE A 162 4.38 12.33 -30.33
C ILE A 162 5.90 12.10 -30.40
N ALA A 163 6.39 11.02 -29.78
CA ALA A 163 7.81 10.66 -29.82
C ALA A 163 8.27 10.37 -31.25
N PHE A 164 7.48 9.63 -32.02
CA PHE A 164 7.77 9.30 -33.41
C PHE A 164 7.85 10.56 -34.29
N CYS A 165 6.85 11.45 -34.23
CA CYS A 165 6.89 12.72 -34.96
C CYS A 165 8.13 13.57 -34.61
N ARG A 166 8.55 13.58 -33.35
CA ARG A 166 9.78 14.28 -32.92
C ARG A 166 11.04 13.62 -33.46
N MET A 167 11.09 12.29 -33.52
CA MET A 167 12.20 11.55 -34.13
C MET A 167 12.29 11.82 -35.63
N GLU A 168 11.18 11.75 -36.36
CA GLU A 168 11.14 12.06 -37.80
C GLU A 168 11.60 13.50 -38.08
N HIS A 169 11.13 14.47 -37.29
CA HIS A 169 11.57 15.85 -37.45
C HIS A 169 13.08 16.01 -37.23
N ARG A 170 13.66 15.32 -36.25
CA ARG A 170 15.11 15.31 -36.01
C ARG A 170 15.85 14.63 -37.17
N GLN A 171 15.34 13.52 -37.69
CA GLN A 171 15.92 12.80 -38.81
C GLN A 171 15.94 13.66 -40.07
N HIS A 172 14.81 14.27 -40.45
CA HIS A 172 14.75 15.16 -41.61
C HIS A 172 15.65 16.40 -41.46
N ALA A 173 15.73 16.98 -40.26
CA ALA A 173 16.65 18.08 -40.00
C ALA A 173 18.11 17.67 -40.20
N PHE A 174 18.47 16.46 -39.74
CA PHE A 174 19.80 15.89 -39.95
C PHE A 174 20.09 15.61 -41.43
N GLU A 175 19.17 14.97 -42.15
CA GLU A 175 19.28 14.69 -43.59
C GLU A 175 19.48 15.98 -44.40
N ARG A 176 18.71 17.04 -44.10
CA ARG A 176 18.86 18.35 -44.75
C ARG A 176 20.23 18.96 -44.50
N ARG A 177 20.76 18.88 -43.27
CA ARG A 177 22.11 19.38 -42.94
C ARG A 177 23.19 18.58 -43.69
N CYS A 178 23.07 17.26 -43.76
CA CYS A 178 23.99 16.42 -44.53
C CYS A 178 23.95 16.75 -46.03
N MET A 179 22.76 16.89 -46.62
CA MET A 179 22.59 17.29 -48.02
C MET A 179 23.21 18.66 -48.32
N GLN A 180 23.03 19.64 -47.44
CA GLN A 180 23.66 20.96 -47.57
C GLN A 180 25.18 20.88 -47.48
N ALA A 181 25.71 20.12 -46.51
CA ALA A 181 27.15 19.93 -46.35
C ALA A 181 27.79 19.21 -47.56
N LEU A 182 27.10 18.23 -48.14
CA LEU A 182 27.56 17.54 -49.35
C LEU A 182 27.55 18.47 -50.58
N ARG A 183 26.49 19.28 -50.76
CA ARG A 183 26.43 20.27 -51.85
C ARG A 183 27.56 21.29 -51.78
N LEU A 184 27.87 21.81 -50.58
CA LEU A 184 28.97 22.76 -50.38
C LEU A 184 30.35 22.17 -50.72
N ARG A 185 30.56 20.86 -50.54
CA ARG A 185 31.80 20.18 -50.95
C ARG A 185 31.92 20.01 -52.47
N VAL A 186 30.82 19.77 -53.19
CA VAL A 186 30.81 19.66 -54.66
C VAL A 186 31.11 21.00 -55.34
N THR A 187 30.56 22.11 -54.83
CA THR A 187 30.84 23.45 -55.37
C THR A 187 32.23 23.99 -55.02
N ARG A 188 32.90 23.37 -54.04
CA ARG A 188 34.20 23.79 -53.52
C ARG A 188 35.27 22.74 -53.83
N ALA A 189 35.13 22.01 -54.93
CA ALA A 189 36.18 21.18 -55.51
C ALA A 189 37.09 22.06 -56.38
N PRO A 190 38.25 22.55 -55.88
CA PRO A 190 39.32 22.91 -56.77
C PRO A 190 39.87 21.62 -57.39
N ASN A 191 40.20 21.66 -58.68
CA ASN A 191 41.11 20.69 -59.27
C ASN A 191 42.36 20.59 -58.38
N HIS A 192 42.55 19.49 -57.64
CA HIS A 192 43.84 18.83 -57.48
C HIS A 192 43.78 17.53 -56.64
N ARG A 193 44.40 16.50 -57.21
CA ARG A 193 44.94 15.24 -56.66
C ARG A 193 44.75 14.93 -55.16
N SER A 194 44.24 13.71 -54.94
CA SER A 194 44.64 12.70 -53.92
C SER A 194 44.82 13.16 -52.45
N SER A 195 43.92 12.72 -51.55
CA SER A 195 44.32 11.94 -50.35
C SER A 195 43.11 11.43 -49.56
N SER A 196 43.14 10.13 -49.31
CA SER A 196 42.48 9.29 -48.30
C SER A 196 41.41 9.84 -47.33
N ASP A 197 40.24 9.16 -47.38
CA ASP A 197 39.40 8.67 -46.28
C ASP A 197 39.32 9.45 -44.95
N ALA A 198 38.29 10.29 -44.84
CA ALA A 198 37.77 10.76 -43.55
C ALA A 198 36.52 9.94 -43.17
N LYS A 199 36.71 8.97 -42.26
CA LYS A 199 35.67 8.19 -41.58
C LYS A 199 34.64 9.12 -40.90
N CYS A 200 33.36 8.97 -41.25
CA CYS A 200 32.27 9.46 -40.41
C CYS A 200 32.22 8.62 -39.12
N LYS A 201 32.54 9.22 -37.98
CA LYS A 201 32.22 8.66 -36.66
C LYS A 201 30.75 8.96 -36.36
N MET A 202 29.96 7.89 -36.22
CA MET A 202 28.68 7.93 -35.51
C MET A 202 28.96 8.05 -34.01
N ALA A 203 28.23 8.94 -33.34
CA ALA A 203 28.11 9.03 -31.89
C ALA A 203 26.64 8.88 -31.54
#